data_AF-A0AAV1S7U5-F1
#
_entry.id   AF-A0AAV1S7U5-F1
#
_cell.length_a   1.000
_cell.length_b   1.000
_cell.length_c   1.000
_cell.angle_alpha   90.00
_cell.angle_beta   90.00
_cell.angle_gamma   90.00
#
_symmetry.space_group_name_H-M   'P 1'
#
loop_
_entity.id
_entity.type
_entity.pdbx_description
1 polymer ?
#
loop_
_entity_poly.entity_id
_entity_poly.type
_entity_poly.pdbx_seq_one_letter_code
_entity_poly.pdbx_strand_id
1 'polypeptide(L)'
;MGLQGQIIPYKNGEKEEDDDEREGKEISPFHLQSKFAVVGYALTSKKIKSFLKPKLEGLARNKGILFVAIDHNRPLSDQGPFDIVLHKLTGKEWRQILEDYRRTHPEVTVLDPPDAIQHLHNRQSMLQCVADMNLSNFYGKVGVPKQLVIKKDASSIPGAVTKAGLMLPIVAKPLVADGSAKSHELSLAYDQQSLQKLEPPLVLQEGVMFKVYIVGEAIKVVRRFSLPDVCKRELSNIAGVFRFPRVSCAAASADNADLDPGVAELPPRPLLEKLAKELRRRLGLRLFNLDIIREHGTRDRFYVIDINYFPGYGKMPEYENIFTDFLLSLVQNQYKIKST
;
A
#
# COMPACT_ATOMS: atom_id res chain seq x y z
N MET A 1 -9.54 70.30 42.03
CA MET A 1 -10.09 71.42 41.24
C MET A 1 -10.60 70.84 39.93
N GLY A 2 -11.84 70.92 39.47
CA GLY A 2 -13.19 71.25 39.97
C GLY A 2 -14.14 70.52 39.00
N LEU A 3 -15.11 69.73 39.47
CA LEU A 3 -16.55 70.06 39.61
C LEU A 3 -17.25 70.69 38.40
N GLN A 4 -18.12 69.89 37.74
CA GLN A 4 -19.50 70.14 37.24
C GLN A 4 -19.84 69.02 36.22
N GLY A 5 -20.98 68.32 36.17
CA GLY A 5 -22.23 68.29 36.93
C GLY A 5 -23.31 67.56 36.08
N GLN A 6 -23.99 66.56 36.66
CA GLN A 6 -25.38 66.05 36.43
C GLN A 6 -25.81 65.24 35.16
N ILE A 7 -25.88 63.91 35.31
CA ILE A 7 -27.04 62.97 35.40
C ILE A 7 -28.40 63.20 34.62
N ILE A 8 -28.64 62.31 33.60
CA ILE A 8 -29.78 61.41 33.18
C ILE A 8 -31.21 62.01 32.90
N PRO A 9 -32.25 61.37 32.25
CA PRO A 9 -32.41 60.16 31.36
C PRO A 9 -33.39 60.24 30.14
N TYR A 10 -33.55 59.08 29.46
CA TYR A 10 -34.66 58.59 28.58
C TYR A 10 -34.49 58.91 27.08
N LYS A 11 -34.77 58.04 26.10
CA LYS A 11 -35.84 57.03 25.93
C LYS A 11 -35.51 56.07 24.74
N ASN A 12 -36.22 54.94 24.69
CA ASN A 12 -36.26 53.90 23.63
C ASN A 12 -36.32 54.41 22.18
N GLY A 13 -35.68 53.68 21.26
CA GLY A 13 -36.11 53.45 19.87
C GLY A 13 -35.80 51.98 19.54
N GLU A 14 -36.79 51.11 19.31
CA GLU A 14 -37.44 50.87 18.00
C GLU A 14 -36.37 50.53 16.95
N LYS A 15 -36.00 49.24 16.81
CA LYS A 15 -36.55 48.30 15.82
C LYS A 15 -36.78 48.96 14.46
N GLU A 16 -35.78 48.88 13.60
CA GLU A 16 -35.96 48.89 12.14
C GLU A 16 -35.78 47.46 11.64
N GLU A 17 -36.88 46.93 11.11
CA GLU A 17 -36.95 45.78 10.23
C GLU A 17 -36.47 46.25 8.85
N ASP A 18 -35.42 45.62 8.32
CA ASP A 18 -35.19 45.58 6.89
C ASP A 18 -35.45 44.14 6.44
N ASP A 19 -36.63 43.96 5.88
CA ASP A 19 -37.01 42.84 5.02
C ASP A 19 -36.11 42.84 3.78
N ASP A 20 -35.39 41.75 3.57
CA ASP A 20 -34.97 41.37 2.22
C ASP A 20 -35.25 39.88 2.04
N GLU A 21 -36.48 39.62 1.62
CA GLU A 21 -36.95 38.33 1.14
C GLU A 21 -36.07 37.85 -0.02
N ARG A 22 -35.29 36.79 0.21
CA ARG A 22 -34.81 35.93 -0.89
C ARG A 22 -35.10 34.48 -0.57
N GLU A 23 -36.21 34.05 -1.16
CA GLU A 23 -36.49 32.75 -1.76
C GLU A 23 -35.89 31.51 -1.09
N GLY A 24 -36.80 30.74 -0.48
CA GLY A 24 -36.54 29.44 0.11
C GLY A 24 -35.84 28.50 -0.87
N LYS A 25 -34.58 28.19 -0.56
CA LYS A 25 -34.01 26.89 -0.88
C LYS A 25 -34.54 25.91 0.15
N GLU A 26 -35.43 25.02 -0.28
CA GLU A 26 -35.83 23.84 0.46
C GLU A 26 -34.57 23.13 0.99
N ILE A 27 -34.34 23.24 2.29
CA ILE A 27 -33.36 22.44 3.00
C ILE A 27 -33.96 21.03 3.06
N SER A 28 -33.45 20.13 2.22
CA SER A 28 -33.80 18.72 2.27
C SER A 28 -33.65 18.19 3.70
N PRO A 29 -34.64 17.47 4.27
CA PRO A 29 -34.55 16.97 5.62
C PRO A 29 -33.70 15.69 5.68
N PHE A 30 -32.39 15.80 5.41
CA PHE A 30 -31.44 14.82 5.90
C PHE A 30 -31.10 15.19 7.34
N HIS A 31 -31.95 14.74 8.26
CA HIS A 31 -31.64 14.72 9.68
C HIS A 31 -30.32 13.98 9.89
N LEU A 32 -29.30 14.76 10.24
CA LEU A 32 -27.97 14.36 10.65
C LEU A 32 -28.05 13.59 11.97
N GLN A 33 -28.24 12.27 11.91
CA GLN A 33 -27.64 11.39 12.92
C GLN A 33 -26.27 10.99 12.37
N SER A 34 -25.28 11.87 12.56
CA SER A 34 -23.88 11.58 12.22
C SER A 34 -23.33 10.54 13.20
N LYS A 35 -23.75 9.28 13.03
CA LYS A 35 -23.08 8.15 13.67
C LYS A 35 -21.69 8.06 13.04
N PHE A 36 -20.65 8.33 13.83
CA PHE A 36 -19.27 8.10 13.40
C PHE A 36 -19.11 6.63 12.99
N ALA A 37 -18.39 6.39 11.89
CA ALA A 37 -17.90 5.07 11.54
C ALA A 37 -16.78 4.67 12.51
N VAL A 38 -16.94 3.59 13.25
CA VAL A 38 -15.98 3.12 14.24
C VAL A 38 -15.09 2.03 13.64
N VAL A 39 -13.79 2.32 13.56
CA VAL A 39 -12.77 1.40 13.08
C VAL A 39 -11.95 0.88 14.25
N GLY A 40 -12.27 -0.33 14.71
CA GLY A 40 -11.47 -1.06 15.68
C GLY A 40 -10.15 -1.51 15.02
N TYR A 41 -9.00 -1.17 15.59
CA TYR A 41 -7.71 -1.54 15.01
C TYR A 41 -6.87 -2.43 15.92
N ALA A 42 -6.29 -3.48 15.33
CA ALA A 42 -5.34 -4.39 15.94
C ALA A 42 -4.08 -4.46 15.06
N LEU A 43 -3.13 -3.55 15.31
CA LEU A 43 -1.96 -3.33 14.47
C LEU A 43 -0.68 -3.54 15.26
N THR A 44 0.40 -3.98 14.59
CA THR A 44 1.72 -4.04 15.22
C THR A 44 2.20 -2.63 15.61
N SER A 45 3.02 -2.52 16.65
CA SER A 45 3.55 -1.22 17.11
C SER A 45 4.31 -0.47 15.99
N LYS A 46 5.02 -1.22 15.12
CA LYS A 46 5.67 -0.66 13.92
C LYS A 46 4.65 -0.08 12.95
N LYS A 47 3.54 -0.80 12.71
CA LYS A 47 2.49 -0.36 11.79
C LYS A 47 1.80 0.88 12.33
N ILE A 48 1.39 0.92 13.61
CA ILE A 48 0.80 2.09 14.28
C ILE A 48 1.67 3.32 14.04
N LYS A 49 2.95 3.29 14.44
CA LYS A 49 3.90 4.40 14.28
C LYS A 49 4.06 4.87 12.81
N SER A 50 3.97 3.94 11.85
CA SER A 50 4.20 4.24 10.43
C SER A 50 2.94 4.71 9.68
N PHE A 51 1.75 4.33 10.15
CA PHE A 51 0.48 4.44 9.41
C PHE A 51 -0.56 5.31 10.12
N LEU A 52 -0.81 5.06 11.41
CA LEU A 52 -1.74 5.86 12.23
C LEU A 52 -1.01 7.12 12.73
N LYS A 53 -0.66 7.99 11.79
CA LYS A 53 -0.06 9.29 12.09
C LYS A 53 -1.17 10.32 12.41
N PRO A 54 -0.87 11.39 13.18
CA PRO A 54 -1.86 12.41 13.53
C PRO A 54 -2.62 13.00 12.34
N LYS A 55 -1.96 13.11 11.17
CA LYS A 55 -2.60 13.60 9.94
C LYS A 55 -3.71 12.67 9.44
N LEU A 56 -3.51 11.35 9.48
CA LEU A 56 -4.55 10.38 9.10
C LEU A 56 -5.70 10.42 10.11
N GLU A 57 -5.38 10.42 11.40
CA GLU A 57 -6.39 10.41 12.47
C GLU A 57 -7.25 11.69 12.45
N GLY A 58 -6.65 12.85 12.27
CA GLY A 58 -7.36 14.13 12.16
C GLY A 58 -8.25 14.17 10.91
N LEU A 59 -7.73 13.73 9.76
CA LEU A 59 -8.51 13.66 8.52
C LEU A 59 -9.69 12.68 8.65
N ALA A 60 -9.46 11.50 9.21
CA ALA A 60 -10.49 10.50 9.44
C ALA A 60 -11.58 11.03 10.36
N ARG A 61 -11.21 11.67 11.47
CA ARG A 61 -12.16 12.31 12.39
C ARG A 61 -13.01 13.37 11.71
N ASN A 62 -12.39 14.23 10.90
CA ASN A 62 -13.11 15.27 10.16
C ASN A 62 -14.09 14.69 9.13
N LYS A 63 -13.82 13.48 8.63
CA LYS A 63 -14.72 12.74 7.72
C LYS A 63 -15.67 11.77 8.45
N GLY A 64 -15.77 11.85 9.79
CA GLY A 64 -16.70 11.03 10.56
C GLY A 64 -16.22 9.61 10.85
N ILE A 65 -14.91 9.34 10.83
CA ILE A 65 -14.31 8.05 11.24
C ILE A 65 -13.60 8.19 12.58
N LEU A 66 -13.85 7.24 13.49
CA LEU A 66 -13.14 7.11 14.76
C LEU A 66 -12.30 5.83 14.77
N PHE A 67 -11.00 5.96 14.97
CA PHE A 67 -10.12 4.81 15.23
C PHE A 67 -10.11 4.47 16.71
N VAL A 68 -10.33 3.20 17.05
CA VAL A 68 -10.33 2.69 18.42
C VAL A 68 -9.36 1.52 18.51
N ALA A 69 -8.39 1.58 19.42
CA ALA A 69 -7.47 0.47 19.65
C ALA A 69 -8.23 -0.72 20.25
N ILE A 70 -8.06 -1.90 19.68
CA ILE A 70 -8.58 -3.14 20.26
C ILE A 70 -7.67 -3.57 21.41
N ASP A 71 -8.25 -3.79 22.58
CA ASP A 71 -7.57 -4.37 23.74
C ASP A 71 -7.54 -5.90 23.60
N HIS A 72 -6.33 -6.46 23.52
CA HIS A 72 -6.16 -7.91 23.35
C HIS A 72 -6.42 -8.71 24.63
N ASN A 73 -6.52 -8.04 25.78
CA ASN A 73 -6.79 -8.70 27.07
C ASN A 73 -8.29 -8.89 27.32
N ARG A 74 -9.14 -8.45 26.40
CA ARG A 74 -10.60 -8.53 26.50
C ARG A 74 -11.19 -9.23 25.27
N PRO A 75 -12.33 -9.92 25.40
CA PRO A 75 -13.02 -10.48 24.25
C PRO A 75 -13.34 -9.41 23.20
N LEU A 76 -13.20 -9.73 21.92
CA LEU A 76 -13.45 -8.77 20.84
C LEU A 76 -14.94 -8.38 20.72
N SER A 77 -15.84 -9.31 21.04
CA SER A 77 -17.30 -9.11 21.11
C SER A 77 -17.70 -7.96 22.03
N ASP A 78 -16.92 -7.71 23.08
CA ASP A 78 -17.30 -6.80 24.18
C ASP A 78 -16.74 -5.39 23.97
N GLN A 79 -16.08 -5.14 22.83
CA GLN A 79 -15.39 -3.90 22.53
C GLN A 79 -16.07 -3.08 21.43
N GLY A 80 -17.07 -3.67 20.77
CA GLY A 80 -17.86 -3.00 19.74
C GLY A 80 -18.93 -2.04 20.30
N PRO A 81 -19.81 -1.52 19.44
CA PRO A 81 -19.94 -1.86 18.03
C PRO A 81 -18.81 -1.27 17.17
N PHE A 82 -18.22 -2.10 16.32
CA PHE A 82 -17.31 -1.67 15.25
C PHE A 82 -18.04 -1.75 13.91
N ASP A 83 -17.76 -0.83 12.98
CA ASP A 83 -18.18 -0.98 11.58
C ASP A 83 -17.11 -1.75 10.78
N ILE A 84 -15.84 -1.54 11.16
CA ILE A 84 -14.66 -2.16 10.54
C ILE A 84 -13.69 -2.63 11.62
N VAL A 85 -13.14 -3.84 11.46
CA VAL A 85 -11.97 -4.33 12.20
C VAL A 85 -10.76 -4.32 11.26
N LEU A 86 -9.85 -3.36 11.45
CA LEU A 86 -8.62 -3.21 10.68
C LEU A 86 -7.46 -3.90 11.40
N HIS A 87 -6.83 -4.90 10.79
CA HIS A 87 -5.79 -5.66 11.49
C HIS A 87 -4.52 -5.91 10.68
N LYS A 88 -3.42 -6.15 11.40
CA LYS A 88 -2.14 -6.60 10.83
C LYS A 88 -1.36 -7.50 11.80
N LEU A 89 -2.03 -8.02 12.81
CA LEU A 89 -1.41 -8.97 13.73
C LEU A 89 -1.44 -10.37 13.12
N THR A 90 -0.42 -11.14 13.44
CA THR A 90 -0.23 -12.52 12.97
C THR A 90 -0.27 -13.46 14.16
N GLY A 91 -0.81 -14.65 13.99
CA GLY A 91 -0.87 -15.67 15.04
C GLY A 91 -2.08 -16.57 14.83
N LYS A 92 -1.98 -17.84 15.23
CA LYS A 92 -3.09 -18.79 15.08
C LYS A 92 -4.29 -18.39 15.96
N GLU A 93 -4.03 -17.99 17.21
CA GLU A 93 -5.06 -17.57 18.16
C GLU A 93 -5.79 -16.31 17.69
N TRP A 94 -5.06 -15.26 17.35
CA TRP A 94 -5.66 -14.01 16.84
C TRP A 94 -6.49 -14.24 15.58
N ARG A 95 -6.01 -15.11 14.67
CA ARG A 95 -6.76 -15.50 13.48
C ARG A 95 -8.09 -16.17 13.84
N GLN A 96 -8.08 -17.10 14.78
CA GLN A 96 -9.28 -17.79 15.23
C GLN A 96 -10.30 -16.80 15.82
N ILE A 97 -9.82 -15.87 16.66
CA ILE A 97 -10.65 -14.79 17.22
C ILE A 97 -11.33 -13.98 16.11
N LEU A 98 -10.57 -13.58 15.07
CA LEU A 98 -11.13 -12.82 13.95
C LEU A 98 -12.13 -13.61 13.10
N GLU A 99 -11.89 -14.90 12.84
CA GLU A 99 -12.83 -15.74 12.09
C GLU A 99 -14.13 -15.96 12.88
N ASP A 100 -14.03 -16.23 14.19
CA ASP A 100 -15.21 -16.38 15.05
C ASP A 100 -15.99 -15.05 15.16
N TYR A 101 -15.29 -13.92 15.30
CA TYR A 101 -15.91 -12.59 15.31
C TYR A 101 -16.62 -12.29 13.99
N ARG A 102 -15.97 -12.55 12.84
CA ARG A 102 -16.57 -12.38 11.50
C ARG A 102 -17.83 -13.23 11.31
N ARG A 103 -17.85 -14.46 11.83
CA ARG A 103 -19.02 -15.36 11.74
C ARG A 103 -20.18 -14.87 12.60
N THR A 104 -19.89 -14.32 13.77
CA THR A 104 -20.90 -13.86 14.75
C THR A 104 -21.37 -12.43 14.50
N HIS A 105 -20.58 -11.62 13.79
CA HIS A 105 -20.87 -10.22 13.48
C HIS A 105 -20.71 -9.97 11.95
N PRO A 106 -21.57 -10.56 11.12
CA PRO A 106 -21.48 -10.44 9.65
C PRO A 106 -21.66 -9.00 9.15
N GLU A 107 -22.23 -8.13 9.97
CA GLU A 107 -22.36 -6.70 9.70
C GLU A 107 -21.05 -5.92 9.80
N VAL A 108 -20.00 -6.50 10.38
CA VAL A 108 -18.70 -5.84 10.60
C VAL A 108 -17.71 -6.28 9.51
N THR A 109 -17.04 -5.32 8.89
CA THR A 109 -16.01 -5.65 7.88
C THR A 109 -14.70 -5.97 8.57
N VAL A 110 -14.27 -7.24 8.54
CA VAL A 110 -12.90 -7.62 8.94
C VAL A 110 -11.95 -7.39 7.75
N LEU A 111 -11.06 -6.41 7.88
CA LEU A 111 -10.22 -5.88 6.81
C LEU A 111 -8.74 -6.25 7.04
N ASP A 112 -8.14 -7.16 6.27
CA ASP A 112 -8.73 -8.07 5.27
C ASP A 112 -9.11 -9.42 5.92
N PRO A 113 -9.89 -10.29 5.26
CA PRO A 113 -10.20 -11.61 5.78
C PRO A 113 -8.94 -12.44 6.18
N PRO A 114 -8.90 -13.07 7.36
CA PRO A 114 -7.70 -13.76 7.84
C PRO A 114 -7.27 -14.96 6.98
N ASP A 115 -8.22 -15.65 6.36
CA ASP A 115 -8.02 -16.70 5.36
C ASP A 115 -7.34 -16.17 4.09
N ALA A 116 -7.81 -15.05 3.55
CA ALA A 116 -7.24 -14.40 2.36
C ALA A 116 -5.75 -14.05 2.52
N ILE A 117 -5.36 -13.61 3.72
CA ILE A 117 -3.97 -13.24 4.03
C ILE A 117 -3.05 -14.48 3.99
N GLN A 118 -3.57 -15.69 4.26
CA GLN A 118 -2.74 -16.91 4.24
C GLN A 118 -2.15 -17.20 2.87
N HIS A 119 -2.86 -16.85 1.79
CA HIS A 119 -2.40 -17.08 0.42
C HIS A 119 -1.08 -16.36 0.09
N LEU A 120 -0.73 -15.31 0.85
CA LEU A 120 0.53 -14.58 0.69
C LEU A 120 1.70 -15.14 1.50
N HIS A 121 1.48 -16.08 2.43
CA HIS A 121 2.57 -16.70 3.19
C HIS A 121 3.42 -17.67 2.34
N ASN A 122 2.90 -18.11 1.19
CA ASN A 122 3.65 -18.91 0.23
C ASN A 122 3.91 -18.07 -1.04
N ARG A 123 5.17 -17.69 -1.22
CA ARG A 123 5.61 -16.87 -2.36
C ARG A 123 5.34 -17.55 -3.71
N GLN A 124 5.39 -18.88 -3.76
CA GLN A 124 5.09 -19.65 -4.97
C GLN A 124 3.60 -19.56 -5.31
N SER A 125 2.69 -19.74 -4.35
CA SER A 125 1.24 -19.61 -4.62
C SER A 125 0.85 -18.18 -4.99
N MET A 126 1.47 -17.19 -4.35
CA MET A 126 1.26 -15.77 -4.64
C MET A 126 1.59 -15.41 -6.10
N LEU A 127 2.76 -15.83 -6.59
CA LEU A 127 3.16 -15.54 -7.97
C LEU A 127 2.49 -16.47 -8.97
N GLN A 128 2.13 -17.69 -8.58
CA GLN A 128 1.34 -18.58 -9.41
C GLN A 128 -0.01 -17.95 -9.77
N CYS A 129 -0.66 -17.26 -8.83
CA CYS A 129 -1.88 -16.49 -9.10
C CYS A 129 -1.67 -15.47 -10.23
N VAL A 130 -0.49 -14.84 -10.32
CA VAL A 130 -0.14 -13.94 -11.43
C VAL A 130 0.11 -14.69 -12.73
N ALA A 131 0.85 -15.80 -12.67
CA ALA A 131 1.14 -16.63 -13.84
C ALA A 131 -0.14 -17.16 -14.48
N ASP A 132 -1.10 -17.62 -13.68
CA ASP A 132 -2.37 -18.22 -14.11
C ASP A 132 -3.34 -17.20 -14.75
N MET A 133 -3.14 -15.90 -14.51
CA MET A 133 -3.99 -14.87 -15.11
C MET A 133 -3.70 -14.66 -16.60
N ASN A 134 -2.51 -15.04 -17.10
CA ASN A 134 -2.03 -14.78 -18.46
C ASN A 134 -2.49 -13.42 -19.03
N LEU A 135 -2.29 -12.36 -18.25
CA LEU A 135 -2.90 -11.07 -18.51
C LEU A 135 -2.20 -10.36 -19.66
N SER A 136 -2.79 -10.41 -20.84
CA SER A 136 -2.36 -9.72 -22.05
C SER A 136 -3.53 -8.96 -22.65
N ASN A 137 -3.33 -7.67 -22.93
CA ASN A 137 -4.34 -6.83 -23.57
C ASN A 137 -3.67 -5.74 -24.42
N PHE A 138 -4.48 -4.84 -25.00
CA PHE A 138 -4.00 -3.73 -25.83
C PHE A 138 -2.97 -2.81 -25.14
N TYR A 139 -2.97 -2.74 -23.81
CA TYR A 139 -2.06 -1.92 -23.01
C TYR A 139 -0.79 -2.66 -22.58
N GLY A 140 -0.65 -3.94 -22.94
CA GLY A 140 0.55 -4.73 -22.65
C GLY A 140 0.28 -6.08 -21.99
N LYS A 141 1.36 -6.71 -21.56
CA LYS A 141 1.39 -8.02 -20.93
C LYS A 141 1.96 -7.94 -19.52
N VAL A 142 1.29 -8.58 -18.58
CA VAL A 142 1.77 -8.80 -17.22
C VAL A 142 2.06 -10.27 -17.03
N GLY A 143 3.25 -10.59 -16.53
CA GLY A 143 3.63 -11.94 -16.16
C GLY A 143 4.37 -11.99 -14.82
N VAL A 144 4.97 -13.14 -14.57
CA VAL A 144 6.00 -13.30 -13.55
C VAL A 144 7.34 -13.45 -14.27
N PRO A 145 8.45 -12.91 -13.71
CA PRO A 145 9.76 -13.09 -14.32
C PRO A 145 10.10 -14.58 -14.40
N LYS A 146 10.90 -14.98 -15.39
CA LYS A 146 11.56 -16.29 -15.35
C LYS A 146 12.49 -16.32 -14.13
N GLN A 147 12.09 -17.03 -13.08
CA GLN A 147 12.88 -17.11 -11.86
C GLN A 147 13.91 -18.22 -12.00
N LEU A 148 15.19 -17.86 -11.91
CA LEU A 148 16.27 -18.80 -11.79
C LEU A 148 16.60 -18.96 -10.30
N VAL A 149 16.20 -20.09 -9.71
CA VAL A 149 16.52 -20.41 -8.31
C VAL A 149 17.85 -21.15 -8.28
N ILE A 150 18.88 -20.49 -7.75
CA ILE A 150 20.19 -21.09 -7.56
C ILE A 150 20.30 -21.45 -6.09
N LYS A 151 20.43 -22.76 -5.78
CA LYS A 151 20.32 -23.25 -4.40
C LYS A 151 21.66 -23.33 -3.67
N LYS A 152 22.78 -23.55 -4.35
CA LYS A 152 24.06 -23.88 -3.68
C LYS A 152 25.31 -23.33 -4.36
N ASP A 153 25.44 -23.44 -5.68
CA ASP A 153 26.73 -23.17 -6.34
C ASP A 153 26.79 -21.80 -7.01
N ALA A 154 27.52 -20.86 -6.40
CA ALA A 154 27.73 -19.51 -6.93
C ALA A 154 28.49 -19.50 -8.27
N SER A 155 29.35 -20.50 -8.51
CA SER A 155 30.13 -20.59 -9.76
C SER A 155 29.27 -20.94 -10.97
N SER A 156 28.10 -21.56 -10.74
CA SER A 156 27.14 -21.93 -11.78
C SER A 156 26.25 -20.76 -12.25
N ILE A 157 26.22 -19.65 -11.49
CA ILE A 157 25.33 -18.50 -11.73
C ILE A 157 25.48 -17.95 -13.15
N PRO A 158 26.68 -17.66 -13.68
CA PRO A 158 26.83 -17.04 -14.99
C PRO A 158 26.33 -17.94 -16.13
N GLY A 159 26.64 -19.25 -16.09
CA GLY A 159 26.15 -20.20 -17.09
C GLY A 159 24.64 -20.42 -17.03
N ALA A 160 24.07 -20.41 -15.81
CA ALA A 160 22.63 -20.55 -15.62
C ALA A 160 21.86 -19.30 -16.07
N VAL A 161 22.42 -18.09 -15.89
CA VAL A 161 21.92 -16.81 -16.42
C VAL A 161 21.89 -16.83 -17.95
N THR A 162 23.01 -17.21 -18.59
CA THR A 162 23.10 -17.31 -20.06
C THR A 162 22.09 -18.33 -20.60
N LYS A 163 21.97 -19.52 -19.98
CA LYS A 163 21.00 -20.55 -20.37
C LYS A 163 19.56 -20.11 -20.19
N ALA A 164 19.27 -19.28 -19.19
CA ALA A 164 17.95 -18.71 -18.95
C ALA A 164 17.62 -17.53 -19.90
N GLY A 165 18.61 -17.02 -20.65
CA GLY A 165 18.47 -15.87 -21.52
C GLY A 165 18.29 -14.56 -20.75
N LEU A 166 18.80 -14.47 -19.51
CA LEU A 166 18.77 -13.25 -18.71
C LEU A 166 19.91 -12.32 -19.15
N MET A 167 19.61 -11.04 -19.29
CA MET A 167 20.59 -10.00 -19.60
C MET A 167 21.03 -9.26 -18.32
N LEU A 168 22.21 -8.63 -18.38
CA LEU A 168 22.77 -7.80 -17.31
C LEU A 168 22.39 -6.32 -17.51
N PRO A 169 22.08 -5.58 -16.42
CA PRO A 169 22.40 -5.88 -15.01
C PRO A 169 21.30 -6.61 -14.22
N ILE A 170 21.68 -7.61 -13.42
CA ILE A 170 20.74 -8.53 -12.77
C ILE A 170 20.65 -8.34 -11.23
N VAL A 171 19.45 -8.07 -10.72
CA VAL A 171 19.09 -7.95 -9.29
C VAL A 171 18.90 -9.32 -8.65
N ALA A 172 19.78 -9.72 -7.75
CA ALA A 172 19.69 -10.88 -6.88
C ALA A 172 18.90 -10.60 -5.59
N LYS A 173 17.89 -11.42 -5.27
CA LYS A 173 17.14 -11.42 -4.00
C LYS A 173 17.25 -12.78 -3.30
N PRO A 174 17.60 -12.86 -2.00
CA PRO A 174 17.62 -14.09 -1.22
C PRO A 174 16.33 -14.90 -1.35
N LEU A 175 16.48 -16.22 -1.42
CA LEU A 175 15.36 -17.15 -1.56
C LEU A 175 14.50 -17.23 -0.29
N VAL A 176 15.11 -17.01 0.87
CA VAL A 176 14.42 -17.05 2.17
C VAL A 176 13.75 -15.71 2.45
N ALA A 177 12.44 -15.72 2.71
CA ALA A 177 11.61 -14.56 3.06
C ALA A 177 11.07 -14.72 4.50
N ASP A 178 11.95 -14.77 5.49
CA ASP A 178 11.62 -15.04 6.90
C ASP A 178 11.44 -13.76 7.76
N GLY A 179 11.53 -12.58 7.15
CA GLY A 179 11.44 -11.30 7.84
C GLY A 179 12.71 -10.91 8.61
N SER A 180 13.76 -11.73 8.57
CA SER A 180 15.09 -11.40 9.10
C SER A 180 15.80 -10.38 8.23
N ALA A 181 16.83 -9.72 8.78
CA ALA A 181 17.63 -8.75 8.02
C ALA A 181 18.28 -9.32 6.75
N LYS A 182 18.57 -10.64 6.72
CA LYS A 182 19.16 -11.34 5.58
C LYS A 182 18.14 -11.67 4.47
N SER A 183 16.84 -11.74 4.79
CA SER A 183 15.79 -12.06 3.82
C SER A 183 15.37 -10.91 2.89
N HIS A 184 15.89 -9.71 3.16
CA HIS A 184 15.55 -8.47 2.45
C HIS A 184 16.74 -7.82 1.72
N GLU A 185 17.92 -8.44 1.75
CA GLU A 185 19.10 -7.90 1.05
C GLU A 185 18.90 -8.04 -0.46
N LEU A 186 19.17 -6.98 -1.23
CA LEU A 186 19.19 -7.04 -2.70
C LEU A 186 20.64 -6.85 -3.13
N SER A 187 21.11 -7.63 -4.10
CA SER A 187 22.44 -7.44 -4.70
C SER A 187 22.29 -7.19 -6.19
N LEU A 188 23.11 -6.33 -6.78
CA LEU A 188 23.13 -6.15 -8.24
C LEU A 188 24.41 -6.70 -8.82
N ALA A 189 24.27 -7.53 -9.86
CA ALA A 189 25.38 -7.94 -10.69
C ALA A 189 25.35 -7.16 -12.01
N TYR A 190 26.38 -6.34 -12.26
CA TYR A 190 26.48 -5.50 -13.47
C TYR A 190 27.23 -6.20 -14.62
N ASP A 191 28.09 -7.16 -14.30
CA ASP A 191 28.90 -7.91 -15.26
C ASP A 191 28.99 -9.40 -14.88
N GLN A 192 29.58 -10.20 -15.77
CA GLN A 192 29.76 -11.65 -15.57
C GLN A 192 30.63 -11.97 -14.34
N GLN A 193 31.57 -11.10 -13.99
CA GLN A 193 32.44 -11.25 -12.81
C GLN A 193 31.67 -10.97 -11.51
N SER A 194 30.68 -10.09 -11.56
CA SER A 194 29.79 -9.76 -10.44
C SER A 194 28.84 -10.92 -10.16
N LEU A 195 28.35 -11.62 -11.19
CA LEU A 195 27.50 -12.80 -11.01
C LEU A 195 28.18 -13.88 -10.15
N GLN A 196 29.50 -14.01 -10.22
CA GLN A 196 30.28 -15.00 -9.47
C GLN A 196 30.42 -14.70 -7.98
N LYS A 197 30.19 -13.44 -7.54
CA LYS A 197 30.33 -13.04 -6.12
C LYS A 197 28.98 -12.91 -5.39
N LEU A 198 27.89 -13.29 -6.06
CA LEU A 198 26.57 -13.41 -5.48
C LEU A 198 26.49 -14.68 -4.62
N GLU A 199 25.83 -14.62 -3.46
CA GLU A 199 25.75 -15.73 -2.50
C GLU A 199 24.36 -16.40 -2.56
N PRO A 200 24.24 -17.62 -3.12
CA PRO A 200 23.00 -18.37 -3.11
C PRO A 200 22.49 -18.63 -1.68
N PRO A 201 21.16 -18.77 -1.48
CA PRO A 201 20.16 -18.89 -2.53
C PRO A 201 19.52 -17.56 -2.95
N LEU A 202 19.36 -17.30 -4.26
CA LEU A 202 18.91 -15.99 -4.78
C LEU A 202 18.10 -16.02 -6.09
N VAL A 203 17.43 -14.91 -6.43
CA VAL A 203 16.57 -14.67 -7.62
C VAL A 203 17.02 -13.40 -8.36
N LEU A 204 17.19 -13.46 -9.69
CA LEU A 204 17.93 -12.53 -10.57
C LEU A 204 17.03 -11.70 -11.54
N GLN A 205 17.05 -10.33 -11.59
CA GLN A 205 16.13 -9.48 -12.42
C GLN A 205 16.63 -8.07 -12.87
N GLU A 206 16.29 -7.57 -14.07
CA GLU A 206 16.60 -6.19 -14.57
C GLU A 206 15.45 -5.15 -14.34
N GLY A 207 15.74 -3.83 -14.31
CA GLY A 207 14.76 -2.77 -14.64
C GLY A 207 14.39 -1.74 -13.54
N VAL A 208 13.58 -0.73 -13.89
CA VAL A 208 12.96 0.23 -12.94
C VAL A 208 11.80 -0.43 -12.20
N MET A 209 11.70 -0.21 -10.88
CA MET A 209 10.66 -0.80 -10.05
C MET A 209 9.49 0.16 -9.84
N PHE A 210 8.30 -0.27 -10.20
CA PHE A 210 7.04 0.40 -9.93
C PHE A 210 6.39 -0.23 -8.70
N LYS A 211 6.20 0.58 -7.66
CA LYS A 211 5.45 0.17 -6.49
C LYS A 211 3.99 0.59 -6.67
N VAL A 212 3.12 -0.38 -6.91
CA VAL A 212 1.70 -0.15 -7.17
C VAL A 212 0.92 -0.45 -5.89
N TYR A 213 0.48 0.59 -5.19
CA TYR A 213 -0.38 0.46 -4.01
C TYR A 213 -1.83 0.29 -4.43
N ILE A 214 -2.49 -0.69 -3.83
CA ILE A 214 -3.90 -1.01 -4.03
C ILE A 214 -4.60 -0.88 -2.67
N VAL A 215 -5.58 0.02 -2.62
CA VAL A 215 -6.40 0.31 -1.45
C VAL A 215 -7.85 0.30 -1.90
N GLY A 216 -8.52 -0.85 -1.74
CA GLY A 216 -9.85 -1.03 -2.32
C GLY A 216 -9.80 -0.96 -3.85
N GLU A 217 -10.54 -0.03 -4.44
CA GLU A 217 -10.49 0.27 -5.90
C GLU A 217 -9.36 1.24 -6.27
N ALA A 218 -8.79 1.96 -5.30
CA ALA A 218 -7.80 2.99 -5.57
C ALA A 218 -6.44 2.36 -5.90
N ILE A 219 -5.80 2.90 -6.93
CA ILE A 219 -4.47 2.52 -7.39
C ILE A 219 -3.57 3.74 -7.36
N LYS A 220 -2.43 3.65 -6.68
CA LYS A 220 -1.39 4.69 -6.70
C LYS A 220 -0.06 4.04 -7.05
N VAL A 221 0.58 4.54 -8.09
CA VAL A 221 1.89 4.06 -8.53
C VAL A 221 2.95 5.04 -8.03
N VAL A 222 4.02 4.50 -7.47
CA VAL A 222 5.20 5.28 -7.08
C VAL A 222 6.41 4.66 -7.75
N ARG A 223 7.23 5.50 -8.38
CA ARG A 223 8.50 5.05 -8.94
C ARG A 223 9.50 4.82 -7.82
N ARG A 224 10.13 3.66 -7.88
CA ARG A 224 11.29 3.34 -7.07
C ARG A 224 12.41 3.07 -8.02
N PHE A 225 13.54 3.69 -7.73
CA PHE A 225 14.78 3.08 -8.14
C PHE A 225 14.78 1.64 -7.65
N SER A 226 14.95 0.69 -8.56
CA SER A 226 15.17 -0.70 -8.18
C SER A 226 16.42 -0.82 -7.32
N LEU A 227 17.39 0.08 -7.52
CA LEU A 227 18.68 0.21 -6.84
C LEU A 227 19.17 1.67 -6.85
N PRO A 228 19.94 2.14 -5.86
CA PRO A 228 20.60 3.45 -5.92
C PRO A 228 21.42 3.64 -7.20
N ASP A 229 21.49 4.87 -7.72
CA ASP A 229 22.41 5.22 -8.81
C ASP A 229 23.84 4.83 -8.41
N VAL A 230 24.51 4.08 -9.28
CA VAL A 230 25.97 4.00 -9.28
C VAL A 230 26.39 4.73 -10.54
N CYS A 231 26.99 5.90 -10.38
CA CYS A 231 27.45 6.68 -11.53
C CYS A 231 28.47 5.85 -12.32
N LYS A 232 28.46 5.90 -13.66
CA LYS A 232 29.50 5.26 -14.49
C LYS A 232 30.93 5.65 -14.08
N ARG A 233 31.12 6.83 -13.46
CA ARG A 233 32.40 7.29 -12.90
C ARG A 233 32.78 6.62 -11.56
N GLU A 234 31.80 6.20 -10.76
CA GLU A 234 32.04 5.44 -9.52
C GLU A 234 32.31 3.95 -9.81
N LEU A 235 31.73 3.43 -10.90
CA LEU A 235 31.91 2.06 -11.38
C LEU A 235 33.32 1.77 -11.92
N SER A 236 34.04 2.79 -12.41
CA SER A 236 35.43 2.64 -12.89
C SER A 236 36.41 2.22 -11.79
N ASN A 237 36.05 2.41 -10.52
CA ASN A 237 36.94 2.24 -9.37
C ASN A 237 36.59 1.02 -8.47
N ILE A 238 35.54 0.24 -8.80
CA ILE A 238 35.08 -0.87 -7.95
C ILE A 238 35.19 -2.20 -8.71
N ALA A 239 36.23 -2.98 -8.43
CA ALA A 239 36.35 -4.37 -8.90
C ALA A 239 35.50 -5.31 -8.02
N GLY A 240 34.18 -5.40 -8.21
CA GLY A 240 33.33 -5.96 -7.15
C GLY A 240 31.87 -6.22 -7.44
N VAL A 241 31.26 -7.10 -6.62
CA VAL A 241 29.82 -7.07 -6.37
C VAL A 241 29.55 -5.92 -5.44
N PHE A 242 28.64 -5.02 -5.83
CA PHE A 242 28.17 -3.98 -4.95
C PHE A 242 27.15 -4.59 -3.98
N ARG A 243 27.64 -4.95 -2.78
CA ARG A 243 26.76 -5.34 -1.67
C ARG A 243 26.20 -4.07 -1.07
N PHE A 244 24.90 -3.86 -1.16
CA PHE A 244 24.27 -2.67 -0.60
C PHE A 244 24.22 -2.81 0.93
N PRO A 245 25.02 -2.06 1.71
CA PRO A 245 24.86 -2.08 3.16
C PRO A 245 23.49 -1.51 3.49
N ARG A 246 22.66 -2.34 4.14
CA ARG A 246 21.45 -1.99 4.90
C ARG A 246 20.82 -0.66 4.45
N VAL A 247 20.03 -0.69 3.37
CA VAL A 247 19.20 0.45 2.99
C VAL A 247 18.00 0.57 3.94
N SER A 248 18.31 0.85 5.21
CA SER A 248 17.39 1.47 6.16
C SER A 248 17.20 2.95 5.84
N CYS A 249 17.95 3.51 4.89
CA CYS A 249 17.81 4.89 4.45
C CYS A 249 17.05 4.96 3.13
N ALA A 250 15.84 5.52 3.17
CA ALA A 250 15.43 6.48 2.15
C ALA A 250 15.73 6.11 0.67
N ALA A 251 15.27 4.94 0.16
CA ALA A 251 15.18 4.74 -1.29
C ALA A 251 14.45 5.95 -1.89
N ALA A 252 15.18 6.81 -2.58
CA ALA A 252 14.68 8.07 -3.11
C ALA A 252 13.46 7.80 -3.98
N SER A 253 12.48 8.71 -3.96
CA SER A 253 11.49 8.67 -5.03
C SER A 253 12.23 8.88 -6.34
N ALA A 254 12.02 8.01 -7.32
CA ALA A 254 12.49 8.26 -8.69
C ALA A 254 11.57 9.26 -9.41
N ASP A 255 10.56 9.82 -8.72
CA ASP A 255 9.61 10.73 -9.36
C ASP A 255 10.26 12.02 -9.88
N ASN A 256 11.34 12.45 -9.22
CA ASN A 256 12.10 13.66 -9.56
C ASN A 256 13.46 13.34 -10.21
N ALA A 257 13.69 12.07 -10.58
CA ALA A 257 14.94 11.65 -11.20
C ALA A 257 14.91 11.92 -12.70
N ASP A 258 16.03 12.41 -13.24
CA ASP A 258 16.21 12.59 -14.69
C ASP A 258 16.48 11.23 -15.35
N LEU A 259 15.40 10.49 -15.57
CA LEU A 259 15.40 9.17 -16.20
C LEU A 259 14.92 9.30 -17.64
N ASP A 260 15.46 8.46 -18.53
CA ASP A 260 14.95 8.34 -19.90
C ASP A 260 13.41 8.15 -19.87
N PRO A 261 12.63 9.02 -20.55
CA PRO A 261 11.18 8.93 -20.60
C PRO A 261 10.65 7.54 -21.00
N GLY A 262 11.37 6.82 -21.87
CA GLY A 262 10.99 5.47 -22.30
C GLY A 262 11.11 4.40 -21.21
N VAL A 263 11.92 4.66 -20.17
CA VAL A 263 12.17 3.76 -19.04
C VAL A 263 11.36 4.17 -17.80
N ALA A 264 11.14 5.48 -17.63
CA ALA A 264 10.47 6.06 -16.47
C ALA A 264 8.94 6.15 -16.57
N GLU A 265 8.38 5.90 -17.76
CA GLU A 265 6.93 5.91 -17.98
C GLU A 265 6.23 4.94 -17.00
N LEU A 266 5.12 5.37 -16.42
CA LEU A 266 4.34 4.52 -15.53
C LEU A 266 3.65 3.40 -16.31
N PRO A 267 3.46 2.20 -15.73
CA PRO A 267 2.64 1.18 -16.35
C PRO A 267 1.23 1.74 -16.65
N PRO A 268 0.64 1.44 -17.83
CA PRO A 268 -0.65 2.00 -18.21
C PRO A 268 -1.72 1.76 -17.15
N ARG A 269 -2.43 2.81 -16.75
CA ARG A 269 -3.46 2.72 -15.72
C ARG A 269 -4.53 1.66 -16.00
N PRO A 270 -5.07 1.52 -17.23
CA PRO A 270 -6.05 0.46 -17.53
C PRO A 270 -5.50 -0.96 -17.37
N LEU A 271 -4.19 -1.16 -17.60
CA LEU A 271 -3.52 -2.44 -17.35
C LEU A 271 -3.50 -2.75 -15.85
N LEU A 272 -3.13 -1.76 -15.05
CA LEU A 272 -3.08 -1.88 -13.58
C LEU A 272 -4.46 -2.07 -12.96
N GLU A 273 -5.49 -1.40 -13.49
CA GLU A 273 -6.89 -1.56 -13.03
C GLU A 273 -7.39 -2.99 -13.24
N LYS A 274 -7.14 -3.58 -14.41
CA LYS A 274 -7.48 -4.98 -14.69
C LYS A 274 -6.68 -5.94 -13.80
N LEU A 275 -5.37 -5.71 -13.67
CA LEU A 275 -4.50 -6.52 -12.81
C LEU A 275 -4.96 -6.48 -11.34
N ALA A 276 -5.19 -5.28 -10.80
CA ALA A 276 -5.63 -5.08 -9.43
C ALA A 276 -7.02 -5.68 -9.19
N LYS A 277 -7.96 -5.54 -10.13
CA LYS A 277 -9.29 -6.16 -10.03
C LYS A 277 -9.19 -7.69 -9.93
N GLU A 278 -8.42 -8.32 -10.82
CA GLU A 278 -8.32 -9.77 -10.84
C GLU A 278 -7.53 -10.31 -9.64
N LEU A 279 -6.48 -9.63 -9.19
CA LEU A 279 -5.76 -9.99 -7.97
C LEU A 279 -6.64 -9.87 -6.72
N ARG A 280 -7.45 -8.80 -6.60
CA ARG A 280 -8.41 -8.67 -5.49
C ARG A 280 -9.41 -9.81 -5.48
N ARG A 281 -9.93 -10.19 -6.66
CA ARG A 281 -10.88 -11.31 -6.80
C ARG A 281 -10.26 -12.64 -6.40
N ARG A 282 -9.02 -12.92 -6.84
CA ARG A 282 -8.35 -14.21 -6.60
C ARG A 282 -7.75 -14.34 -5.20
N LEU A 283 -7.19 -13.26 -4.67
CA LEU A 283 -6.54 -13.26 -3.35
C LEU A 283 -7.53 -12.95 -2.21
N GLY A 284 -8.69 -12.35 -2.50
CA GLY A 284 -9.63 -11.89 -1.47
C GLY A 284 -9.15 -10.68 -0.66
N LEU A 285 -8.05 -10.03 -1.09
CA LEU A 285 -7.43 -8.91 -0.38
C LEU A 285 -7.91 -7.57 -0.95
N ARG A 286 -7.93 -6.54 -0.11
CA ARG A 286 -8.23 -5.15 -0.48
C ARG A 286 -7.06 -4.21 -0.20
N LEU A 287 -6.16 -4.59 0.70
CA LEU A 287 -4.98 -3.81 1.09
C LEU A 287 -3.69 -4.54 0.74
N PHE A 288 -3.10 -4.22 -0.41
CA PHE A 288 -1.80 -4.74 -0.78
C PHE A 288 -1.03 -3.78 -1.69
N ASN A 289 0.26 -4.01 -1.88
CA ASN A 289 0.95 -3.45 -3.02
C ASN A 289 1.59 -4.55 -3.85
N LEU A 290 1.85 -4.19 -5.11
CA LEU A 290 2.68 -4.93 -6.02
C LEU A 290 4.02 -4.21 -6.15
N ASP A 291 5.09 -5.00 -6.24
CA ASP A 291 6.33 -4.54 -6.80
C ASP A 291 6.38 -5.08 -8.25
N ILE A 292 6.48 -4.19 -9.23
CA ILE A 292 6.43 -4.49 -10.67
C ILE A 292 7.70 -3.98 -11.33
N ILE A 293 8.28 -4.74 -12.24
CA ILE A 293 9.38 -4.30 -13.12
C ILE A 293 8.91 -4.30 -14.58
N ARG A 294 9.56 -3.49 -15.41
CA ARG A 294 9.37 -3.47 -16.87
C ARG A 294 10.51 -4.21 -17.55
N GLU A 295 10.19 -5.02 -18.57
CA GLU A 295 11.21 -5.67 -19.40
C GLU A 295 12.04 -4.62 -20.16
N HIS A 296 13.37 -4.74 -20.08
CA HIS A 296 14.27 -3.81 -20.76
C HIS A 296 14.02 -3.78 -22.28
N GLY A 297 14.10 -2.60 -22.88
CA GLY A 297 13.84 -2.40 -24.31
C GLY A 297 12.38 -2.50 -24.74
N THR A 298 11.45 -2.77 -23.80
CA THR A 298 10.02 -2.82 -24.08
C THR A 298 9.28 -1.69 -23.37
N ARG A 299 8.09 -1.34 -23.87
CA ARG A 299 7.19 -0.39 -23.19
C ARG A 299 5.98 -1.05 -22.54
N ASP A 300 5.67 -2.27 -22.94
CA ASP A 300 4.38 -2.92 -22.70
C ASP A 300 4.49 -4.26 -21.96
N ARG A 301 5.70 -4.71 -21.59
CA ARG A 301 5.89 -5.95 -20.83
C ARG A 301 6.31 -5.67 -19.39
N PHE A 302 5.49 -6.16 -18.48
CA PHE A 302 5.63 -5.95 -17.05
C PHE A 302 5.66 -7.27 -16.29
N TYR A 303 6.40 -7.32 -15.20
CA TYR A 303 6.52 -8.50 -14.37
C TYR A 303 6.26 -8.18 -12.91
N VAL A 304 5.37 -8.92 -12.26
CA VAL A 304 5.12 -8.82 -10.82
C VAL A 304 6.17 -9.66 -10.08
N ILE A 305 6.88 -9.01 -9.15
CA ILE A 305 8.02 -9.62 -8.45
C ILE A 305 7.70 -9.95 -6.98
N ASP A 306 6.74 -9.20 -6.42
CA ASP A 306 6.28 -9.35 -5.05
C ASP A 306 4.87 -8.79 -4.85
N ILE A 307 4.11 -9.38 -3.93
CA ILE A 307 2.81 -8.88 -3.46
C ILE A 307 2.87 -8.83 -1.93
N ASN A 308 2.67 -7.65 -1.35
CA ASN A 308 2.78 -7.47 0.09
C ASN A 308 1.44 -7.07 0.70
N TYR A 309 1.02 -7.80 1.73
CA TYR A 309 -0.17 -7.45 2.52
C TYR A 309 0.04 -6.19 3.35
N PHE A 310 -0.96 -5.30 3.29
CA PHE A 310 -1.10 -4.08 4.07
C PHE A 310 0.23 -3.32 4.27
N PRO A 311 0.88 -2.89 3.18
CA PRO A 311 2.27 -2.43 3.17
C PRO A 311 2.46 -1.09 3.89
N GLY A 312 3.69 -0.61 3.99
CA GLY A 312 3.95 0.74 4.51
C GLY A 312 3.47 1.81 3.52
N TYR A 313 2.56 2.69 3.95
CA TYR A 313 2.02 3.77 3.11
C TYR A 313 2.75 5.10 3.25
N GLY A 314 3.73 5.21 4.15
CA GLY A 314 4.40 6.48 4.42
C GLY A 314 5.12 7.12 3.22
N LYS A 315 5.25 6.40 2.10
CA LYS A 315 5.79 6.91 0.84
C LYS A 315 4.79 6.88 -0.32
N MET A 316 3.52 6.63 -0.04
CA MET A 316 2.41 6.74 -0.98
C MET A 316 1.85 8.17 -0.83
N PRO A 317 1.95 9.03 -1.86
CA PRO A 317 1.38 10.37 -1.79
C PRO A 317 -0.11 10.30 -1.48
N GLU A 318 -0.56 11.15 -0.56
CA GLU A 318 -1.97 11.33 -0.21
C GLU A 318 -2.66 10.06 0.32
N TYR A 319 -1.89 9.12 0.88
CA TYR A 319 -2.46 7.89 1.42
C TYR A 319 -3.51 8.17 2.50
N GLU A 320 -3.42 9.28 3.23
CA GLU A 320 -4.42 9.63 4.24
C GLU A 320 -5.81 9.82 3.63
N ASN A 321 -5.91 10.57 2.53
CA ASN A 321 -7.17 10.77 1.82
C ASN A 321 -7.68 9.46 1.23
N ILE A 322 -6.82 8.76 0.48
CA ILE A 322 -7.18 7.52 -0.21
C ILE A 322 -7.68 6.46 0.78
N PHE A 323 -7.00 6.31 1.92
CA PHE A 323 -7.38 5.30 2.91
C PHE A 323 -8.65 5.69 3.67
N THR A 324 -8.83 6.98 3.98
CA THR A 324 -10.06 7.46 4.63
C THR A 324 -11.28 7.28 3.73
N ASP A 325 -11.17 7.64 2.45
CA ASP A 325 -12.26 7.47 1.47
C ASP A 325 -12.57 5.98 1.25
N PHE A 326 -11.54 5.14 1.24
CA PHE A 326 -11.72 3.70 1.19
C PHE A 326 -12.51 3.16 2.39
N LEU A 327 -12.15 3.54 3.62
CA LEU A 327 -12.87 3.10 4.83
C LEU A 327 -14.34 3.55 4.79
N LEU A 328 -14.62 4.79 4.39
CA LEU A 328 -15.99 5.28 4.22
C LEU A 328 -16.77 4.46 3.19
N SER A 329 -16.14 4.10 2.07
CA SER A 329 -16.79 3.30 1.03
C SER A 329 -17.22 1.92 1.53
N LEU A 330 -16.48 1.31 2.46
CA LEU A 330 -16.84 0.03 3.06
C LEU A 330 -18.11 0.17 3.91
N VAL A 331 -18.16 1.20 4.74
CA VAL A 331 -19.31 1.50 5.60
C VAL A 331 -20.56 1.82 4.79
N GLN A 332 -20.44 2.67 3.75
CA GLN A 332 -21.55 3.01 2.87
C GLN A 332 -22.12 1.79 2.13
N ASN A 333 -21.26 0.88 1.68
CA ASN A 333 -21.70 -0.34 1.02
C ASN A 333 -22.43 -1.29 1.98
N GLN A 334 -22.03 -1.37 3.25
CA GLN A 334 -22.78 -2.12 4.26
C GLN A 334 -24.19 -1.55 4.47
N TYR A 335 -24.34 -0.23 4.54
CA TYR A 335 -25.67 0.38 4.68
C TYR A 335 -26.58 0.10 3.48
N LYS A 336 -26.04 0.11 2.25
CA LYS A 336 -26.80 -0.28 1.05
C LYS A 336 -27.27 -1.73 1.08
N ILE A 337 -26.42 -2.66 1.54
CA ILE A 337 -26.78 -4.07 1.69
C ILE A 337 -27.88 -4.25 2.74
N LYS A 338 -27.87 -3.46 3.83
CA LYS A 338 -28.89 -3.53 4.88
C LYS A 338 -30.23 -2.90 4.48
N SER A 339 -30.25 -1.98 3.51
CA SER A 339 -31.46 -1.29 3.04
C SER A 339 -32.15 -1.96 1.85
N THR A 340 -31.60 -3.08 1.36
CA THR A 340 -32.16 -3.90 0.28
C THR A 340 -32.64 -5.21 0.85
#